data_AF-A0A162FB26-F1
#
_entry.id   AF-A0A162FB26-F1
#
_cell.length_a   1.000
_cell.length_b   1.000
_cell.length_c   1.000
_cell.angle_alpha   90.00
_cell.angle_beta   90.00
_cell.angle_gamma   90.00
#
_symmetry.space_group_name_H-M   'P 1'
#
loop_
_entity.id
_entity.type
_entity.pdbx_description
1 polymer ?
#
loop_
_entity_poly.entity_id
_entity_poly.type
_entity_poly.pdbx_seq_one_letter_code
_entity_poly.pdbx_strand_id
1 'polypeptide(L)'
;MLFNKKVIIVFLSVFILGFCFMSNVNAASYSVNETWDEDMIQDLIQTEDISDLHFNKSGDGIYKDISLTIDKSIRLTCDLNVTLKRIYKEDYDGFYITANNVSVSGFTITGYSTGIYSEGSNIQMRIRI
;
A
#
# COMPACT_ATOMS: atom_id res chain seq x y z
N MET A 1 33.30 40.87 -3.96
CA MET A 1 33.61 39.62 -3.24
C MET A 1 34.04 38.59 -4.28
N LEU A 2 35.34 38.36 -4.45
CA LEU A 2 35.87 37.40 -5.44
C LEU A 2 35.72 36.01 -4.85
N PHE A 3 34.64 35.29 -5.19
CA PHE A 3 34.52 33.88 -4.84
C PHE A 3 35.70 33.13 -5.49
N ASN A 4 36.51 32.52 -4.65
CA ASN A 4 37.73 31.84 -5.07
C ASN A 4 37.33 30.65 -5.97
N LYS A 5 37.79 30.61 -7.23
CA LYS A 5 37.34 29.62 -8.24
C LYS A 5 37.42 28.16 -7.73
N LYS A 6 38.37 27.87 -6.83
CA LYS A 6 38.51 26.57 -6.16
C LYS A 6 37.33 26.22 -5.25
N VAL A 7 36.76 27.19 -4.54
CA VAL A 7 35.60 27.00 -3.64
C VAL A 7 34.34 26.65 -4.43
N ILE A 8 34.17 27.26 -5.61
CA ILE A 8 33.03 26.98 -6.50
C ILE A 8 33.10 25.54 -7.03
N ILE A 9 34.29 25.07 -7.42
CA ILE A 9 34.48 23.70 -7.93
C ILE A 9 34.18 22.66 -6.85
N VAL A 10 34.60 22.90 -5.61
CA VAL A 10 34.32 21.99 -4.48
C VAL A 10 32.82 21.92 -4.20
N PHE A 11 32.12 23.06 -4.15
CA PHE A 11 30.67 23.08 -3.96
C PHE A 11 29.93 22.34 -5.08
N LEU A 12 30.36 22.51 -6.33
CA LEU A 12 29.77 21.83 -7.47
C LEU A 12 29.97 20.31 -7.39
N SER A 13 31.15 19.85 -6.96
CA SER A 13 31.42 18.41 -6.80
C SER A 13 30.60 17.76 -5.69
N VAL A 14 30.38 18.46 -4.57
CA VAL A 14 29.55 17.97 -3.45
C VAL A 14 28.09 17.92 -3.85
N PHE A 15 27.62 18.91 -4.62
CA PHE A 15 26.26 18.94 -5.13
C PHE A 15 26.00 17.77 -6.10
N ILE A 16 26.92 17.52 -7.05
CA ILE A 16 26.80 16.41 -8.02
C ILE A 16 26.81 15.06 -7.32
N LEU A 17 27.69 14.85 -6.33
CA LEU A 17 27.73 13.61 -5.54
C LEU A 17 26.46 13.40 -4.71
N GLY A 18 25.79 14.48 -4.27
CA GLY A 18 24.52 14.40 -3.55
C GLY A 18 23.34 13.90 -4.39
N PHE A 19 23.35 14.13 -5.71
CA PHE A 19 22.27 13.68 -6.61
C PHE A 19 22.39 12.20 -7.03
N CYS A 20 23.54 11.56 -6.83
CA CYS A 20 23.75 10.17 -7.22
C CYS A 20 23.11 9.15 -6.26
N PHE A 21 22.53 9.58 -5.14
CA PHE A 21 21.92 8.69 -4.13
C PHE A 21 20.41 8.54 -4.26
N MET A 22 19.77 9.09 -5.29
CA MET A 22 18.35 8.80 -5.56
C MET A 22 18.25 7.50 -6.36
N SER A 23 18.43 6.37 -5.68
CA SER A 23 17.94 5.09 -6.17
C SER A 23 16.41 5.21 -6.31
N ASN A 24 15.93 5.36 -7.54
CA ASN A 24 14.52 5.23 -7.87
C ASN A 24 14.12 3.79 -7.60
N VAL A 25 13.72 3.49 -6.36
CA VAL A 25 12.99 2.27 -6.05
C VAL A 25 11.70 2.37 -6.85
N ASN A 26 11.61 1.60 -7.93
CA ASN A 26 10.50 1.66 -8.88
C ASN A 26 9.37 0.81 -8.32
N ALA A 27 8.77 1.28 -7.23
CA ALA A 27 7.67 0.59 -6.58
C ALA A 27 6.47 0.59 -7.52
N ALA A 28 6.04 -0.61 -7.93
CA ALA A 28 5.06 -0.79 -8.98
C ALA A 28 3.63 -0.66 -8.45
N SER A 29 2.71 -0.37 -9.36
CA SER A 29 1.27 -0.43 -9.11
C SER A 29 0.69 -1.73 -9.68
N TYR A 30 -0.05 -2.45 -8.85
CA TYR A 30 -0.71 -3.70 -9.22
C TYR A 30 -2.22 -3.60 -9.10
N SER A 31 -2.92 -4.48 -9.81
CA SER A 31 -4.37 -4.59 -9.74
C SER A 31 -4.79 -6.04 -9.57
N VAL A 32 -5.70 -6.30 -8.65
CA VAL A 32 -6.30 -7.62 -8.40
C VAL A 32 -7.79 -7.57 -8.71
N ASN A 33 -8.41 -8.73 -8.89
CA ASN A 33 -9.85 -8.85 -9.14
C ASN A 33 -10.45 -9.94 -8.25
N GLU A 34 -11.77 -10.13 -8.33
CA GLU A 34 -12.52 -11.04 -7.45
C GLU A 34 -12.19 -12.53 -7.66
N THR A 35 -11.36 -12.90 -8.64
CA THR A 35 -10.87 -14.28 -8.83
C THR A 35 -9.63 -14.60 -7.99
N TRP A 36 -9.03 -13.59 -7.33
CA TRP A 36 -7.85 -13.76 -6.49
C TRP A 36 -8.28 -14.09 -5.06
N ASP A 37 -7.63 -15.09 -4.47
CA ASP A 37 -7.83 -15.45 -3.06
C ASP A 37 -6.83 -14.73 -2.15
N GLU A 38 -6.95 -14.98 -0.83
CA GLU A 38 -6.10 -14.38 0.19
C GLU A 38 -4.62 -14.67 -0.05
N ASP A 39 -4.29 -15.93 -0.33
CA ASP A 39 -2.91 -16.38 -0.52
C ASP A 39 -2.25 -15.69 -1.72
N MET A 40 -2.96 -15.59 -2.84
CA MET A 40 -2.45 -14.90 -4.05
C MET A 40 -2.18 -13.42 -3.80
N ILE A 41 -3.09 -12.72 -3.11
CA ILE A 41 -2.93 -11.29 -2.82
C ILE A 41 -1.84 -11.07 -1.77
N GLN A 42 -1.77 -11.95 -0.76
CA GLN A 42 -0.75 -11.88 0.29
C GLN A 42 0.65 -12.17 -0.26
N ASP A 43 0.81 -13.15 -1.15
CA ASP A 43 2.07 -13.43 -1.84
C ASP A 43 2.52 -12.25 -2.70
N LEU A 44 1.59 -11.64 -3.45
CA LEU A 44 1.87 -10.41 -4.20
C LEU A 44 2.38 -9.30 -3.29
N ILE A 45 1.70 -9.06 -2.16
CA ILE A 45 2.12 -8.05 -1.18
C ILE A 45 3.51 -8.37 -0.62
N GLN A 46 3.86 -9.62 -0.36
CA GLN A 46 5.14 -9.98 0.27
C GLN A 46 6.30 -9.94 -0.72
N THR A 47 6.10 -10.49 -1.93
CA THR A 47 7.16 -10.74 -2.90
C THR A 47 7.53 -9.51 -3.72
N GLU A 48 6.56 -8.68 -4.08
CA GLU A 48 6.79 -7.54 -4.97
C GLU A 48 7.08 -6.23 -4.19
N ASP A 49 7.80 -5.31 -4.83
CA ASP A 49 7.95 -3.94 -4.33
C ASP A 49 6.76 -3.09 -4.83
N ILE A 50 5.71 -3.04 -4.01
CA ILE A 50 4.42 -2.44 -4.37
C ILE A 50 4.24 -1.10 -3.65
N SER A 51 3.98 -0.04 -4.41
CA SER A 51 3.52 1.24 -3.87
C SER A 51 1.99 1.35 -3.85
N ASP A 52 1.33 0.59 -4.71
CA ASP A 52 -0.09 0.71 -5.03
C ASP A 52 -0.70 -0.65 -5.35
N LEU A 53 -1.77 -1.01 -4.64
CA LEU A 53 -2.58 -2.18 -4.94
C LEU A 53 -4.05 -1.77 -5.08
N HIS A 54 -4.59 -2.01 -6.27
CA HIS A 54 -5.95 -1.64 -6.63
C HIS A 54 -6.86 -2.87 -6.77
N PHE A 55 -7.98 -2.88 -6.08
CA PHE A 55 -8.98 -3.94 -6.14
C PHE A 55 -10.03 -3.56 -7.19
N ASN A 56 -9.93 -4.18 -8.37
CA ASN A 56 -10.87 -3.98 -9.47
C ASN A 56 -12.21 -4.65 -9.17
N LYS A 57 -13.28 -4.08 -9.72
CA LYS A 57 -14.57 -4.74 -9.81
C LYS A 57 -14.77 -5.28 -11.23
N SER A 58 -14.44 -6.56 -11.44
CA SER A 58 -14.68 -7.25 -12.71
C SER A 58 -16.00 -8.04 -12.72
N GLY A 59 -16.57 -8.29 -11.54
CA GLY A 59 -17.83 -9.02 -11.34
C GLY A 59 -18.76 -8.30 -10.36
N ASP A 60 -19.16 -8.98 -9.29
CA ASP A 60 -20.08 -8.43 -8.28
C ASP A 60 -19.41 -7.41 -7.35
N GLY A 61 -18.08 -7.33 -7.36
CA GLY A 61 -17.28 -6.49 -6.47
C GLY A 61 -17.06 -7.09 -5.09
N ILE A 62 -17.32 -8.38 -4.89
CA ILE A 62 -17.19 -9.03 -3.59
C ILE A 62 -15.89 -9.84 -3.54
N TYR A 63 -14.98 -9.40 -2.68
CA TYR A 63 -13.78 -10.14 -2.29
C TYR A 63 -14.10 -10.91 -1.01
N LYS A 64 -14.15 -12.24 -1.13
CA LYS A 64 -14.62 -13.12 -0.05
C LYS A 64 -13.46 -13.61 0.78
N ASP A 65 -13.63 -13.53 2.09
CA ASP A 65 -12.76 -14.15 3.08
C ASP A 65 -11.29 -13.72 3.01
N ILE A 66 -11.01 -12.50 2.54
CA ILE A 66 -9.67 -11.93 2.44
C ILE A 66 -9.24 -11.26 3.77
N SER A 67 -8.18 -11.73 4.40
CA SER A 67 -7.52 -11.13 5.57
C SER A 67 -6.05 -10.86 5.24
N LEU A 68 -5.66 -9.60 5.13
CA LEU A 68 -4.31 -9.24 4.65
C LEU A 68 -3.46 -8.60 5.74
N THR A 69 -2.23 -9.11 5.88
CA THR A 69 -1.18 -8.47 6.66
C THR A 69 -0.40 -7.48 5.78
N ILE A 70 -0.37 -6.22 6.21
CA ILE A 70 0.28 -5.12 5.50
C ILE A 70 1.51 -4.68 6.29
N ASP A 71 2.67 -5.17 5.87
CA ASP A 71 3.97 -4.99 6.52
C ASP A 71 4.92 -4.05 5.74
N LYS A 72 4.42 -3.43 4.66
CA LYS A 72 5.11 -2.41 3.88
C LYS A 72 4.24 -1.19 3.57
N SER A 73 4.89 -0.08 3.27
CA SER A 73 4.23 1.18 2.91
C SER A 73 3.53 1.04 1.56
N ILE A 74 2.20 1.00 1.56
CA ILE A 74 1.38 0.75 0.37
C ILE A 74 0.08 1.56 0.39
N ARG A 75 -0.42 1.90 -0.80
CA ARG A 75 -1.76 2.45 -0.99
C ARG A 75 -2.72 1.37 -1.50
N LEU A 76 -3.73 1.07 -0.69
CA LEU A 76 -4.81 0.14 -0.98
C LEU A 76 -6.04 0.93 -1.43
N THR A 77 -6.47 0.71 -2.67
CA THR A 77 -7.63 1.37 -3.27
C THR A 77 -8.54 0.37 -3.97
N CYS A 78 -9.76 0.78 -4.30
CA CYS A 78 -10.68 -0.07 -5.03
C CYS A 78 -11.63 0.74 -5.91
N ASP A 79 -12.28 0.02 -6.82
CA ASP A 79 -13.40 0.53 -7.61
C ASP A 79 -14.63 0.91 -6.76
N LEU A 80 -15.62 1.52 -7.41
CA LEU A 80 -16.91 1.78 -6.78
C LEU A 80 -17.63 0.47 -6.42
N ASN A 81 -18.19 0.41 -5.20
CA ASN A 81 -18.96 -0.74 -4.70
C ASN A 81 -18.15 -2.05 -4.58
N VAL A 82 -16.86 -1.95 -4.27
CA VAL A 82 -16.05 -3.10 -3.83
C VAL A 82 -16.30 -3.36 -2.34
N THR A 83 -16.64 -4.61 -2.02
CA THR A 83 -16.90 -5.09 -0.66
C THR A 83 -15.90 -6.17 -0.29
N LEU A 84 -15.16 -5.94 0.79
CA LEU A 84 -14.43 -6.98 1.50
C LEU A 84 -15.40 -7.68 2.45
N LYS A 85 -15.66 -8.97 2.23
CA LYS A 85 -16.69 -9.71 2.97
C LYS A 85 -16.14 -10.99 3.57
N ARG A 86 -16.12 -11.06 4.90
CA ARG A 86 -15.92 -12.31 5.62
C ARG A 86 -17.25 -13.06 5.75
N ILE A 87 -17.25 -14.34 5.43
CA ILE A 87 -18.39 -15.25 5.55
C ILE A 87 -18.20 -16.15 6.78
N TYR A 88 -16.96 -16.57 7.06
CA TYR A 88 -16.63 -17.44 8.19
C TYR A 88 -16.41 -16.66 9.49
N LYS A 89 -17.05 -17.13 10.58
CA LYS A 89 -16.96 -16.52 11.92
C LYS A 89 -15.65 -16.90 12.61
N GLU A 90 -14.58 -16.27 12.20
CA GLU A 90 -13.30 -16.32 12.89
C GLU A 90 -12.86 -14.89 13.22
N ASP A 91 -12.09 -14.74 14.29
CA ASP A 91 -11.57 -13.45 14.75
C ASP A 91 -10.42 -12.98 13.85
N TYR A 92 -10.76 -12.58 12.62
CA TYR A 92 -9.83 -11.97 11.68
C TYR A 92 -10.18 -10.52 11.41
N ASP A 93 -9.12 -9.76 11.15
CA ASP A 93 -9.20 -8.40 10.65
C ASP A 93 -9.23 -8.42 9.11
N GLY A 94 -9.92 -7.47 8.47
CA GLY A 94 -9.86 -7.36 7.01
C GLY A 94 -8.48 -6.94 6.53
N PHE A 95 -7.95 -5.91 7.17
CA PHE A 95 -6.57 -5.45 6.98
C PHE A 95 -5.88 -5.33 8.35
N TYR A 96 -4.80 -6.08 8.54
CA TYR A 96 -3.91 -6.00 9.71
C TYR A 96 -2.64 -5.25 9.32
N ILE A 97 -2.51 -3.99 9.75
CA ILE A 97 -1.48 -3.06 9.27
C ILE A 97 -0.39 -2.85 10.32
N THR A 98 0.81 -3.37 10.07
CA THR A 98 2.00 -3.18 10.92
C THR A 98 2.98 -2.14 10.35
N ALA A 99 2.88 -1.81 9.07
CA ALA A 99 3.72 -0.80 8.43
C ALA A 99 3.25 0.64 8.66
N ASN A 100 4.22 1.56 8.54
CA ASN A 100 3.97 3.00 8.48
C ASN A 100 3.56 3.45 7.07
N ASN A 101 2.92 4.60 6.97
CA ASN A 101 2.57 5.27 5.70
C ASN A 101 1.64 4.44 4.79
N VAL A 102 0.70 3.71 5.38
CA VAL A 102 -0.31 2.94 4.65
C VAL A 102 -1.58 3.78 4.48
N SER A 103 -2.20 3.66 3.30
CA SER A 103 -3.51 4.26 3.04
C SER A 103 -4.51 3.22 2.54
N VAL A 104 -5.73 3.24 3.09
CA VAL A 104 -6.83 2.34 2.71
C VAL A 104 -8.05 3.18 2.35
N SER A 105 -8.55 3.06 1.12
CA SER A 105 -9.64 3.91 0.63
C SER A 105 -10.62 3.20 -0.30
N GLY A 106 -11.92 3.44 -0.08
CA GLY A 106 -13.01 3.11 -1.00
C GLY A 106 -13.79 1.84 -0.66
N PHE A 107 -13.26 0.99 0.20
CA PHE A 107 -13.84 -0.31 0.55
C PHE A 107 -15.08 -0.17 1.43
N THR A 108 -16.07 -1.02 1.19
CA THR A 108 -17.05 -1.43 2.20
C THR A 108 -16.53 -2.72 2.84
N ILE A 109 -16.48 -2.80 4.18
CA ILE A 109 -15.91 -3.96 4.90
C ILE A 109 -16.98 -4.54 5.82
N THR A 110 -17.29 -5.83 5.68
CA THR A 110 -18.36 -6.48 6.44
C THR A 110 -18.00 -7.90 6.87
N GLY A 111 -18.53 -8.33 8.02
CA GLY A 111 -18.38 -9.70 8.53
C GLY A 111 -17.08 -9.99 9.31
N TYR A 112 -16.14 -9.05 9.34
CA TYR A 112 -14.88 -9.17 10.10
C TYR A 112 -15.09 -8.78 11.58
N SER A 113 -14.20 -9.27 12.45
CA SER A 113 -14.15 -8.84 13.86
C SER A 113 -13.72 -7.37 13.95
N THR A 114 -12.66 -7.02 13.20
CA THR A 114 -12.26 -5.64 12.92
C THR A 114 -12.12 -5.43 11.41
N GLY A 115 -12.68 -4.35 10.86
CA GLY A 115 -12.50 -4.07 9.43
C GLY A 115 -11.04 -3.76 9.06
N ILE A 116 -10.43 -2.83 9.82
CA ILE A 116 -9.03 -2.45 9.70
C ILE A 116 -8.47 -2.35 11.12
N TYR A 117 -7.43 -3.12 11.43
CA TYR A 117 -6.62 -2.97 12.64
C TYR A 117 -5.24 -2.44 12.25
N SER A 118 -4.68 -1.52 13.04
CA SER A 118 -3.39 -0.92 12.73
C SER A 118 -2.55 -0.62 13.96
N GLU A 119 -1.28 -1.01 13.87
CA GLU A 119 -0.21 -0.69 14.83
C GLU A 119 0.82 0.31 14.24
N GLY A 120 0.69 0.58 12.93
CA GLY A 120 1.54 1.50 12.19
C GLY A 120 1.23 2.98 12.45
N SER A 121 2.18 3.83 12.08
CA SER A 121 2.06 5.30 12.13
C SER A 121 1.75 5.91 10.77
N ASN A 122 1.13 7.09 10.77
CA ASN A 122 0.73 7.83 9.56
C ASN A 122 -0.19 7.01 8.64
N ILE A 123 -1.33 6.58 9.20
CA ILE A 123 -2.31 5.74 8.53
C ILE A 123 -3.49 6.60 8.08
N GLN A 124 -3.89 6.46 6.82
CA GLN A 124 -5.05 7.15 6.25
C GLN A 124 -6.16 6.15 5.91
N MET A 125 -7.34 6.32 6.50
CA MET A 125 -8.47 5.41 6.29
C MET A 125 -9.69 6.18 5.78
N ARG A 126 -10.25 5.72 4.65
CA ARG A 126 -11.47 6.27 4.06
C ARG A 126 -12.39 5.16 3.57
N ILE A 127 -13.17 4.60 4.49
CA ILE A 127 -14.10 3.49 4.22
C ILE A 127 -15.48 4.00 3.82
N ARG A 128 -16.21 3.20 3.04
CA ARG A 128 -17.63 3.39 2.74
C ARG A 128 -18.46 2.56 3.71
N ILE A 129 -19.44 3.19 4.34
CA ILE A 129 -20.41 2.53 5.24
C ILE A 129 -21.59 2.01 4.42
#